data_AF-A1A5C0-F1
#
_entry.id   AF-A1A5C0-F1
#
_cell.length_a   1.000
_cell.length_b   1.000
_cell.length_c   1.000
_cell.angle_alpha   90.00
_cell.angle_beta   90.00
_cell.angle_gamma   90.00
#
_symmetry.space_group_name_H-M   'P 1'
#
loop_
_entity.id
_entity.type
_entity.pdbx_description
1 polymer ?
#
loop_
_entity_poly.entity_id
_entity_poly.type
_entity_poly.pdbx_seq_one_letter_code
_entity_poly.pdbx_strand_id
1 'polypeptide(L)'
;MRLIGCPLCRGVPSLMPCRGFCLNVAHGCLSSRGLEPEWGGYLDGLLLLAEKLQGPFSFELAAESIGVKISEGLMHLQENSVKVSAKV
;
A
#
# COMPACT_ATOMS: atom_id res chain seq x y z
N MET A 1 -19.88 -30.76 -2.60
CA MET A 1 -19.80 -31.62 -1.39
C MET A 1 -18.81 -32.80 -1.48
N ARG A 2 -18.17 -33.07 -2.63
CA ARG A 2 -17.27 -34.24 -2.77
C ARG A 2 -16.04 -34.24 -1.86
N LEU A 3 -15.53 -33.06 -1.49
CA LEU A 3 -14.35 -32.93 -0.63
C LEU A 3 -14.51 -33.64 0.72
N ILE A 4 -15.67 -33.52 1.36
CA ILE A 4 -15.93 -34.06 2.71
C ILE A 4 -16.97 -35.19 2.68
N GLY A 5 -17.92 -35.16 1.74
CA GLY A 5 -19.02 -36.12 1.70
C GLY A 5 -18.66 -37.50 1.14
N CYS A 6 -17.75 -37.58 0.17
CA CYS A 6 -17.41 -38.87 -0.46
C CYS A 6 -16.78 -39.90 0.49
N PRO A 7 -15.85 -39.53 1.41
CA PRO A 7 -15.33 -40.47 2.41
C PRO A 7 -16.42 -41.05 3.31
N LEU A 8 -17.38 -40.23 3.74
CA LEU A 8 -18.53 -40.68 4.53
C LEU A 8 -19.40 -41.67 3.76
N CYS A 9 -19.79 -41.34 2.53
CA CYS A 9 -20.63 -42.21 1.69
C CYS A 9 -19.94 -43.52 1.28
N ARG A 10 -18.60 -43.58 1.33
CA ARG A 10 -17.80 -44.79 1.03
C ARG A 10 -17.42 -45.60 2.27
N GLY A 11 -17.91 -45.24 3.46
CA GLY A 11 -17.62 -45.98 4.69
C GLY A 11 -16.19 -45.77 5.22
N VAL A 12 -15.50 -44.71 4.80
CA VAL A 12 -14.15 -44.33 5.25
C VAL A 12 -14.13 -42.92 5.85
N PRO A 13 -14.92 -42.63 6.90
CA PRO A 13 -15.12 -41.27 7.41
C PRO A 13 -13.85 -40.64 8.01
N SER A 14 -12.86 -41.43 8.41
CA SER A 14 -11.58 -40.95 8.95
C SER A 14 -10.57 -40.55 7.87
N LEU A 15 -10.85 -40.84 6.59
CA LEU A 15 -9.94 -40.51 5.50
C LEU A 15 -9.99 -39.01 5.19
N MET A 16 -8.92 -38.31 5.57
CA MET A 16 -8.76 -36.90 5.28
C MET A 16 -8.51 -36.63 3.79
N PRO A 17 -9.03 -35.53 3.23
CA PRO A 17 -8.69 -35.13 1.86
C PRO A 17 -7.21 -34.83 1.71
N CYS A 18 -6.61 -35.24 0.60
CA CYS A 18 -5.25 -34.84 0.25
C CYS A 18 -5.14 -33.31 0.17
N ARG A 19 -4.02 -32.75 0.63
CA ARG A 19 -3.75 -31.30 0.61
C ARG A 19 -4.02 -30.69 -0.77
N GLY A 20 -3.52 -31.29 -1.85
CA GLY A 20 -3.72 -30.80 -3.21
C GLY A 20 -5.18 -30.80 -3.65
N PHE A 21 -5.94 -31.85 -3.30
CA PHE A 21 -7.36 -31.93 -3.63
C PHE A 21 -8.17 -30.86 -2.87
N CYS A 22 -7.85 -30.64 -1.59
CA CYS A 22 -8.46 -29.59 -0.78
C CYS A 22 -8.21 -28.19 -1.37
N LEU A 23 -6.95 -27.87 -1.68
CA LEU A 23 -6.58 -26.59 -2.25
C LEU A 23 -7.26 -26.35 -3.61
N ASN A 24 -7.30 -27.35 -4.49
CA ASN A 24 -7.96 -27.21 -5.79
C ASN A 24 -9.47 -26.93 -5.67
N VAL A 25 -10.15 -27.60 -4.74
CA VAL A 25 -11.57 -27.33 -4.47
C VAL A 25 -11.75 -25.93 -3.91
N ALA A 26 -10.92 -25.51 -2.94
CA ALA A 26 -10.97 -24.17 -2.35
C ALA A 26 -10.72 -23.07 -3.39
N HIS A 27 -9.70 -23.23 -4.25
CA HIS A 27 -9.43 -22.31 -5.35
C HIS A 27 -10.62 -22.18 -6.30
N GLY A 28 -11.25 -23.29 -6.68
CA GLY A 28 -12.46 -23.25 -7.51
C GLY A 28 -13.65 -22.56 -6.84
N CYS A 29 -13.79 -22.68 -5.51
CA CYS A 29 -14.84 -22.00 -4.76
C CYS A 29 -14.60 -20.48 -4.57
N LEU A 30 -13.33 -20.06 -4.54
CA LEU A 30 -12.93 -18.68 -4.24
C LEU A 30 -12.50 -17.87 -5.46
N SER A 31 -12.31 -18.50 -6.62
CA SER A 31 -11.78 -17.86 -7.83
C SER A 31 -12.57 -16.65 -8.32
N SER A 32 -13.89 -16.63 -8.14
CA SER A 32 -14.75 -15.51 -8.56
C SER A 32 -14.85 -14.37 -7.54
N ARG A 33 -14.22 -14.52 -6.37
CA ARG A 33 -14.23 -13.53 -5.27
C ARG A 33 -12.83 -13.09 -4.87
N GLY A 34 -11.82 -13.39 -5.70
CA GLY A 34 -10.46 -12.95 -5.46
C GLY A 34 -10.36 -11.44 -5.65
N LEU A 35 -9.64 -10.78 -4.73
CA LEU A 35 -9.21 -9.39 -4.92
C LEU A 35 -7.92 -9.29 -5.76
N GLU A 36 -7.36 -10.42 -6.19
CA GLU A 36 -6.19 -10.47 -7.07
C GLU A 36 -6.61 -10.22 -8.54
N PRO A 37 -5.85 -9.42 -9.30
CA PRO A 37 -4.52 -8.88 -8.98
C PRO A 37 -4.52 -7.49 -8.30
N GLU A 38 -5.69 -6.89 -8.09
CA GLU A 38 -5.82 -5.50 -7.65
C GLU A 38 -5.33 -5.25 -6.21
N TRP A 39 -5.46 -6.26 -5.34
CA TRP A 39 -5.07 -6.18 -3.93
C TRP A 39 -3.58 -5.95 -3.73
N GLY A 40 -2.73 -6.65 -4.50
CA GLY A 40 -1.28 -6.44 -4.46
C GLY A 40 -0.91 -4.99 -4.77
N GLY A 41 -1.43 -4.45 -5.88
CA GLY A 41 -1.18 -3.06 -6.27
C GLY A 41 -1.72 -2.03 -5.26
N TYR A 42 -2.86 -2.31 -4.63
CA TYR A 42 -3.38 -1.47 -3.55
C TYR A 42 -2.44 -1.44 -2.34
N LEU A 43 -1.92 -2.60 -1.91
CA LEU A 43 -0.97 -2.69 -0.79
C LEU A 43 0.36 -1.99 -1.12
N ASP A 44 0.87 -2.15 -2.33
CA ASP A 44 2.08 -1.46 -2.79
C ASP A 44 1.89 0.06 -2.74
N GLY A 45 0.72 0.56 -3.16
CA GLY A 45 0.36 1.97 -3.06
C GLY A 45 0.29 2.48 -1.62
N LEU A 46 -0.27 1.68 -0.70
CA LEU A 46 -0.30 2.04 0.73
C LEU A 46 1.10 2.08 1.35
N LEU A 47 1.98 1.14 0.99
CA LEU A 47 3.36 1.13 1.47
C LEU A 47 4.13 2.36 0.99
N LEU A 48 3.97 2.73 -0.28
CA LEU A 48 4.56 3.95 -0.84
C LEU A 48 4.06 5.20 -0.11
N LEU A 49 2.75 5.29 0.16
CA LEU A 49 2.18 6.42 0.89
C LEU A 49 2.72 6.51 2.32
N ALA A 50 2.82 5.38 3.02
CA ALA A 50 3.36 5.32 4.37
C ALA A 50 4.82 5.84 4.43
N GLU A 51 5.65 5.45 3.46
CA GLU A 51 7.03 5.95 3.34
C GLU A 51 7.06 7.48 3.15
N LYS A 52 6.16 8.03 2.33
CA LYS A 52 6.08 9.49 2.10
C LYS A 52 5.57 10.27 3.31
N LEU A 53 4.75 9.66 4.17
CA LEU A 53 4.23 10.31 5.37
C LEU A 53 5.21 10.25 6.55
N GLN A 54 5.94 9.15 6.71
CA GLN A 54 6.85 8.93 7.84
C GLN A 54 8.32 9.27 7.54
N GLY A 55 8.66 9.46 6.26
CA GLY A 55 10.03 9.75 5.84
C GLY A 55 10.49 11.18 6.14
N PRO A 56 11.77 11.48 5.88
CA PRO A 56 12.35 12.82 6.06
C PRO A 56 11.72 13.90 5.15
N PHE A 57 10.96 13.47 4.14
CA PHE A 57 10.15 14.32 3.26
C PHE A 57 8.66 14.21 3.58
N SER A 58 8.32 14.04 4.85
CA SER A 58 6.93 14.05 5.31
C SER A 58 6.24 15.31 4.82
N PHE A 59 5.08 15.13 4.19
CA PHE A 59 4.23 16.24 3.78
C PHE A 59 3.88 17.14 4.96
N GLU A 60 3.66 16.57 6.15
CA GLU A 60 3.33 17.31 7.36
C GLU A 60 4.47 18.26 7.76
N LEU A 61 5.70 17.74 7.85
CA LEU A 61 6.89 18.54 8.16
C LEU A 61 7.12 19.65 7.12
N ALA A 62 6.90 19.35 5.83
CA ALA A 62 7.00 20.34 4.77
C ALA A 62 5.95 21.45 4.93
N ALA A 63 4.69 21.07 5.19
CA ALA A 63 3.58 22.00 5.40
C ALA A 63 3.78 22.88 6.64
N GLU A 64 4.27 22.33 7.75
CA GLU A 64 4.61 23.10 8.96
C GLU A 64 5.73 24.11 8.69
N SER A 65 6.73 23.76 7.87
CA SER A 65 7.90 24.60 7.61
C SER A 65 7.67 25.72 6.58
N ILE A 66 6.55 25.72 5.85
CA ILE A 66 6.38 26.60 4.69
C ILE A 66 6.40 28.08 5.03
N GLY A 67 5.80 28.46 6.16
CA GLY A 67 5.81 29.85 6.64
C GLY A 67 7.23 30.33 6.93
N VAL A 68 8.03 29.49 7.59
CA VAL A 68 9.44 29.78 7.89
C VAL A 68 10.24 29.93 6.59
N LYS A 69 10.05 29.05 5.61
CA LYS A 69 10.72 29.14 4.30
C LYS A 69 10.35 30.40 3.51
N ILE A 70 9.09 30.84 3.58
CA ILE A 70 8.68 32.12 2.98
C ILE A 70 9.39 33.28 3.67
N SER A 71 9.44 33.29 5.01
CA SER A 71 10.15 34.32 5.77
C SER A 71 11.65 34.35 5.49
N GLU A 72 12.31 33.19 5.41
CA GLU A 72 13.72 33.07 5.01
C GLU A 72 13.96 33.66 3.62
N GLY A 73 13.09 33.34 2.64
CA GLY A 73 13.17 33.88 1.28
C GLY A 73 12.99 35.40 1.24
N LEU A 74 12.05 35.93 2.03
CA LEU A 74 11.84 37.37 2.14
C LEU A 74 13.06 38.06 2.76
N MET A 75 13.61 37.53 3.84
CA MET A 75 14.84 38.04 4.45
C MET A 75 15.99 38.05 3.44
N HIS A 76 16.17 36.96 2.70
CA HIS A 76 17.21 36.86 1.70
C HIS A 76 17.08 37.93 0.61
N LEU A 77 15.85 38.20 0.15
CA LEU A 77 15.56 39.28 -0.81
C LEU A 77 15.81 40.67 -0.22
N GLN A 78 15.48 40.90 1.05
CA GLN A 78 15.74 42.18 1.72
C GLN A 78 17.25 42.44 1.81
N GLU A 79 18.02 41.46 2.28
CA GLU A 79 19.47 41.53 2.41
C GLU A 79 20.19 41.73 1.07
N ASN A 80 19.65 41.16 0.00
CA ASN A 80 20.25 41.20 -1.34
C ASN A 80 19.55 42.18 -2.29
N SER A 81 18.62 43.01 -1.79
CA SER A 81 17.75 43.89 -2.59
C SER A 81 18.51 44.70 -3.64
N VAL A 82 19.59 45.38 -3.25
CA VAL A 82 20.41 46.21 -4.15
C VAL A 82 21.09 45.38 -5.25
N LYS A 83 21.64 44.20 -4.91
CA LYS A 83 22.30 43.31 -5.87
C LYS A 83 21.30 42.72 -6.86
N VAL A 84 20.11 42.38 -6.40
CA VAL A 84 19.03 41.86 -7.24
C VAL A 84 18.52 42.95 -8.18
N SER A 85 18.21 44.14 -7.65
CA SER A 85 17.76 45.28 -8.46
C SER A 85 18.79 45.76 -9.48
N ALA A 86 20.09 45.60 -9.22
CA ALA A 86 21.14 45.95 -10.17
C ALA A 86 21.28 44.96 -11.35
N LYS A 87 20.69 43.77 -11.25
CA LYS A 87 20.76 42.72 -12.28
C LYS A 87 19.48 42.58 -13.11
N VAL A 88 18.44 43.33 -12.77
CA VAL A 88 17.17 43.44 -13.50
C VAL A 88 17.18 44.74 -14.27
#